data_AF-A0A1I8D518-F1
#
_entry.id   AF-A0A1I8D518-F1
#
_cell.length_a   1.000
_cell.length_b   1.000
_cell.length_c   1.000
_cell.angle_alpha   90.00
_cell.angle_beta   90.00
_cell.angle_gamma   90.00
#
_symmetry.space_group_name_H-M   'P 1'
#
loop_
_entity.id
_entity.type
_entity.pdbx_description
1 polymer ?
#
loop_
_entity_poly.entity_id
_entity_poly.type
_entity_poly.pdbx_seq_one_letter_code
_entity_poly.pdbx_strand_id
1 'polypeptide(L)'
;MRLIVVIQGIGFDAQKKKEMEKVLEEELKANRKRASETEEMKVDFLKKRKDSNSCKMRRKDLFKSQAICFELDHRQQLVKPMKDYLWPFSKIPNEVMDETSSQVAEEEPKIYTDDEITDLLDKVIEHLRTFHKYCLYCACSLENNEEEKFCPGTTRQDHEE
;
A
#
# COMPACT_ATOMS: atom_id res chain seq x y z
N MET A 1 90.28 -2.77 13.83
CA MET A 1 88.90 -3.24 14.13
C MET A 1 87.94 -2.07 14.10
N ARG A 2 87.03 -2.01 13.12
CA ARG A 2 85.73 -1.31 13.25
C ARG A 2 84.73 -2.06 12.37
N LEU A 3 83.85 -2.84 12.99
CA LEU A 3 82.66 -3.37 12.32
C LEU A 3 81.65 -2.23 12.21
N ILE A 4 81.29 -1.88 10.97
CA ILE A 4 80.15 -1.02 10.68
C ILE A 4 78.93 -1.94 10.67
N VAL A 5 78.08 -1.84 11.69
CA VAL A 5 76.78 -2.50 11.70
C VAL A 5 75.83 -1.65 10.87
N VAL A 6 75.40 -2.17 9.72
CA VAL A 6 74.37 -1.55 8.89
C VAL A 6 73.02 -1.80 9.55
N ILE A 7 72.42 -0.75 10.12
CA ILE A 7 71.06 -0.78 10.65
C ILE A 7 70.09 -0.71 9.46
N GLN A 8 69.83 -1.84 8.82
CA GLN A 8 68.67 -2.00 7.93
C GLN A 8 67.48 -2.49 8.78
N GLY A 9 66.42 -1.68 8.91
CA GLY A 9 65.15 -2.22 9.42
C GLY A 9 64.07 -1.24 9.87
N ILE A 10 64.37 -0.02 10.30
CA ILE A 10 63.36 0.76 11.04
C ILE A 10 62.38 1.51 10.12
N GLY A 11 62.84 2.01 8.95
CA GLY A 11 62.01 2.80 8.04
C GLY A 11 61.10 1.97 7.12
N PHE A 12 61.55 0.77 6.72
CA PHE A 12 60.81 -0.09 5.80
C PHE A 12 59.57 -0.71 6.46
N ASP A 13 59.69 -1.10 7.72
CA ASP A 13 58.56 -1.64 8.51
C ASP A 13 57.52 -0.55 8.80
N ALA A 14 57.95 0.69 9.06
CA ALA A 14 57.05 1.83 9.21
C ALA A 14 56.31 2.17 7.91
N GLN A 15 56.98 2.09 6.77
CA GLN A 15 56.38 2.34 5.46
C GLN A 15 55.38 1.25 5.08
N LYS A 16 55.72 -0.03 5.27
CA LYS A 16 54.80 -1.17 5.10
C LYS A 16 53.59 -1.06 6.01
N LYS A 17 53.78 -0.71 7.28
CA LYS A 17 52.67 -0.53 8.24
C LYS A 17 51.70 0.55 7.76
N LYS A 18 52.22 1.69 7.28
CA LYS A 18 51.42 2.79 6.74
C LYS A 18 50.67 2.41 5.46
N GLU A 19 51.29 1.60 4.61
CA GLU A 19 50.64 1.08 3.40
C GLU A 19 49.51 0.11 3.74
N MET A 20 49.73 -0.82 4.66
CA MET A 20 48.69 -1.73 5.16
C MET A 20 47.53 -0.99 5.84
N GLU A 21 47.82 0.06 6.60
CA GLU A 21 46.80 0.90 7.25
C GLU A 21 45.92 1.62 6.23
N LYS A 22 46.51 2.14 5.15
CA LYS A 22 45.75 2.74 4.05
C LYS A 22 44.85 1.73 3.34
N VAL A 23 45.38 0.55 3.03
CA VAL A 23 44.59 -0.52 2.38
C VAL A 23 43.41 -0.91 3.27
N LEU A 24 43.65 -1.09 4.57
CA LEU A 24 42.58 -1.40 5.53
C LEU A 24 41.54 -0.28 5.61
N GLU A 25 41.96 0.99 5.63
CA GLU A 25 41.05 2.12 5.65
C GLU A 25 40.16 2.18 4.38
N GLU A 26 40.76 1.95 3.22
CA GLU A 26 40.06 1.87 1.94
C GLU A 26 39.06 0.71 1.90
N GLU A 27 39.45 -0.47 2.38
CA GLU A 27 38.56 -1.64 2.49
C GLU A 27 37.40 -1.38 3.45
N LEU A 28 37.65 -0.80 4.62
CA LEU A 28 36.61 -0.43 5.58
C LEU A 28 35.65 0.62 4.99
N LYS A 29 36.17 1.59 4.23
CA LYS A 29 35.36 2.59 3.53
C LYS A 29 34.51 1.94 2.43
N ALA A 30 35.07 1.05 1.63
CA ALA A 30 34.36 0.31 0.59
C ALA A 30 33.30 -0.63 1.20
N ASN A 31 33.59 -1.26 2.33
CA ASN A 31 32.63 -2.11 3.04
C ASN A 31 31.47 -1.29 3.62
N ARG A 32 31.77 -0.15 4.26
CA ARG A 32 30.74 0.79 4.75
C ARG A 32 29.84 1.30 3.63
N LYS A 33 30.42 1.67 2.48
CA LYS A 33 29.67 2.13 1.31
C LYS A 33 28.72 1.04 0.80
N ARG A 34 29.24 -0.18 0.59
CA ARG A 34 28.42 -1.33 0.18
C ARG A 34 27.31 -1.64 1.20
N ALA A 35 27.63 -1.60 2.49
CA ALA A 35 26.63 -1.80 3.55
C ALA A 35 25.51 -0.75 3.47
N SER A 36 25.84 0.54 3.30
CA SER A 36 24.85 1.63 3.12
C SER A 36 23.97 1.39 1.90
N GLU A 37 24.58 1.11 0.74
CA GLU A 37 23.85 0.85 -0.51
C GLU A 37 22.91 -0.36 -0.38
N THR A 38 23.36 -1.44 0.27
CA THR A 38 22.51 -2.62 0.51
C THR A 38 21.36 -2.32 1.45
N GLU A 39 21.55 -1.42 2.43
CA GLU A 39 20.50 -1.05 3.36
C GLU A 39 19.47 -0.12 2.70
N GLU A 40 19.92 0.85 1.90
CA GLU A 40 19.04 1.71 1.08
C GLU A 40 18.18 0.87 0.13
N MET A 41 18.78 -0.11 -0.56
CA MET A 41 18.04 -1.04 -1.43
C MET A 41 16.98 -1.85 -0.67
N LYS A 42 17.25 -2.28 0.56
CA LYS A 42 16.25 -2.99 1.39
C LYS A 42 15.11 -2.06 1.78
N VAL A 43 15.41 -0.83 2.21
CA VAL A 43 14.40 0.17 2.58
C VAL A 43 13.46 0.43 1.40
N ASP A 44 14.02 0.64 0.21
CA ASP A 44 13.25 0.83 -1.02
C ASP A 44 12.38 -0.38 -1.38
N PHE A 45 12.93 -1.60 -1.25
CA PHE A 45 12.18 -2.83 -1.50
C PHE A 45 11.00 -2.99 -0.52
N LEU A 46 11.23 -2.75 0.77
CA LEU A 46 10.19 -2.80 1.79
C LEU A 46 9.11 -1.76 1.54
N LYS A 47 9.48 -0.53 1.15
CA LYS A 47 8.55 0.53 0.79
C LYS A 47 7.66 0.13 -0.39
N LYS A 48 8.25 -0.31 -1.51
CA LYS A 48 7.49 -0.80 -2.68
C LYS A 48 6.54 -1.95 -2.33
N ARG A 49 6.99 -2.88 -1.48
CA ARG A 49 6.14 -3.98 -1.01
C ARG A 49 4.97 -3.48 -0.17
N LYS A 50 5.20 -2.52 0.74
CA LYS A 50 4.15 -1.91 1.57
C LYS A 50 3.11 -1.19 0.70
N ASP A 51 3.57 -0.39 -0.27
CA ASP A 51 2.70 0.35 -1.18
C ASP A 51 1.83 -0.61 -2.03
N SER A 52 2.44 -1.65 -2.61
CA SER A 52 1.72 -2.68 -3.35
C SER A 52 0.68 -3.42 -2.48
N ASN A 53 1.01 -3.71 -1.22
CA ASN A 53 0.07 -4.35 -0.31
C ASN A 53 -1.09 -3.42 0.08
N SER A 54 -0.80 -2.14 0.31
CA SER A 54 -1.82 -1.11 0.58
C SER A 54 -2.83 -1.02 -0.57
N CYS A 55 -2.35 -0.94 -1.81
CA CYS A 55 -3.19 -0.87 -3.00
C CYS A 55 -4.05 -2.14 -3.17
N LYS A 56 -3.47 -3.32 -2.90
CA LYS A 56 -4.22 -4.60 -2.90
C LYS A 56 -5.31 -4.62 -1.84
N MET A 57 -5.04 -4.12 -0.63
CA MET A 57 -6.03 -4.06 0.45
C MET A 57 -7.16 -3.11 0.10
N ARG A 58 -6.85 -1.91 -0.39
CA ARG A 58 -7.89 -0.94 -0.80
C ARG A 58 -8.77 -1.47 -1.91
N ARG A 59 -8.20 -2.19 -2.88
CA ARG A 59 -8.97 -2.87 -3.93
C ARG A 59 -9.94 -3.91 -3.34
N LYS A 60 -9.48 -4.73 -2.37
CA LYS A 60 -10.34 -5.70 -1.68
C LYS A 60 -11.46 -5.01 -0.89
N ASP A 61 -11.15 -3.90 -0.23
CA ASP A 61 -12.13 -3.14 0.55
C ASP A 61 -13.19 -2.52 -0.35
N LEU A 62 -12.82 -2.03 -1.53
CA LEU A 62 -13.76 -1.52 -2.52
C LEU A 62 -14.72 -2.61 -3.00
N PHE A 63 -14.21 -3.80 -3.35
CA PHE A 63 -15.08 -4.90 -3.76
C PHE A 63 -16.02 -5.35 -2.64
N LYS A 64 -15.52 -5.41 -1.41
CA LYS A 64 -16.31 -5.78 -0.24
C LYS A 64 -17.40 -4.74 0.04
N SER A 65 -17.05 -3.46 0.02
CA SER A 65 -17.99 -2.37 0.30
C SER A 65 -19.10 -2.30 -0.76
N GLN A 66 -18.76 -2.47 -2.04
CA GLN A 66 -19.75 -2.56 -3.11
C GLN A 66 -20.69 -3.75 -2.94
N ALA A 67 -20.16 -4.94 -2.60
CA ALA A 67 -20.98 -6.12 -2.35
C ALA A 67 -21.96 -5.92 -1.19
N ILE A 68 -21.51 -5.27 -0.11
CA ILE A 68 -22.34 -4.92 1.03
C ILE A 68 -23.41 -3.90 0.64
N CYS A 69 -23.06 -2.83 -0.09
CA CYS A 69 -24.04 -1.89 -0.64
C CYS A 69 -25.14 -2.60 -1.41
N PHE A 70 -24.78 -3.49 -2.34
CA PHE A 70 -25.75 -4.29 -3.08
C PHE A 70 -26.68 -5.09 -2.16
N GLU A 71 -26.15 -5.78 -1.15
CA GLU A 71 -26.96 -6.57 -0.22
C GLU A 71 -27.92 -5.70 0.61
N LEU A 72 -27.43 -4.57 1.13
CA LEU A 72 -28.23 -3.65 1.93
C LEU A 72 -29.32 -2.97 1.09
N ASP A 73 -28.98 -2.54 -0.12
CA ASP A 73 -29.95 -2.00 -1.08
C ASP A 73 -31.02 -3.03 -1.46
N HIS A 74 -30.61 -4.27 -1.72
CA HIS A 74 -31.55 -5.35 -2.04
C HIS A 74 -32.50 -5.65 -0.88
N ARG A 75 -32.00 -5.60 0.37
CA ARG A 75 -32.84 -5.73 1.57
C ARG A 75 -33.88 -4.61 1.68
N GLN A 76 -33.57 -3.42 1.16
CA GLN A 76 -34.49 -2.29 1.05
C GLN A 76 -35.34 -2.33 -0.22
N GLN A 77 -35.31 -3.44 -0.98
CA GLN A 77 -36.04 -3.64 -2.24
C GLN A 77 -35.65 -2.65 -3.35
N LEU A 78 -34.44 -2.10 -3.31
CA LEU A 78 -33.90 -1.30 -4.41
C LEU A 78 -33.47 -2.23 -5.55
N VAL A 79 -33.94 -1.90 -6.75
CA VAL A 79 -33.69 -2.69 -7.97
C VAL A 79 -32.45 -2.20 -8.71
N LYS A 80 -32.03 -0.95 -8.47
CA LYS A 80 -30.88 -0.31 -9.10
C LYS A 80 -30.07 0.51 -8.08
N PRO A 81 -28.74 0.63 -8.27
CA PRO A 81 -27.93 1.49 -7.42
C PRO A 81 -28.27 2.97 -7.66
N MET A 82 -28.05 3.82 -6.65
CA MET A 82 -28.16 5.27 -6.86
C MET A 82 -27.10 5.81 -7.81
N LYS A 83 -25.92 5.19 -7.80
CA LYS A 83 -24.78 5.52 -8.67
C LYS A 83 -24.10 4.21 -9.06
N ASP A 84 -23.72 4.07 -10.32
CA ASP A 84 -23.23 2.80 -10.88
C ASP A 84 -22.04 2.20 -10.13
N TYR A 85 -21.18 3.04 -9.57
CA TYR A 85 -20.01 2.58 -8.82
C TYR A 85 -20.32 2.04 -7.41
N LEU A 86 -21.55 2.17 -6.91
CA LEU A 86 -21.95 1.67 -5.59
C LEU A 86 -22.12 0.15 -5.57
N TRP A 87 -22.48 -0.45 -6.71
CA TRP A 87 -22.62 -1.89 -6.85
C TRP A 87 -21.44 -2.48 -7.62
N PRO A 88 -21.16 -3.79 -7.44
CA PRO A 88 -20.25 -4.48 -8.33
C PRO A 88 -20.80 -4.42 -9.76
N PHE A 89 -19.93 -4.17 -10.74
CA PHE A 89 -20.33 -4.04 -12.14
C PHE A 89 -21.20 -5.22 -12.63
N SER A 90 -20.84 -6.45 -12.25
CA SER A 90 -21.60 -7.68 -12.57
C SER A 90 -23.02 -7.76 -12.00
N LYS A 91 -23.41 -6.81 -11.13
CA LYS A 91 -24.72 -6.77 -10.47
C LYS A 91 -25.60 -5.61 -10.94
N ILE A 92 -25.08 -4.75 -11.82
CA ILE A 92 -25.86 -3.64 -12.40
C ILE A 92 -26.77 -4.21 -13.48
N PRO A 93 -28.11 -4.01 -13.41
CA PRO A 93 -29.02 -4.48 -14.45
C PRO A 93 -28.75 -3.81 -15.80
N ASN A 94 -28.70 -4.58 -16.90
CA ASN A 94 -28.38 -4.12 -18.26
C ASN A 94 -29.39 -3.12 -18.88
N GLU A 95 -30.49 -2.78 -18.19
CA GLU A 95 -31.57 -1.96 -18.73
C GLU A 95 -31.30 -0.45 -18.70
N VAL A 96 -30.21 0.01 -18.06
CA VAL A 96 -29.85 1.45 -17.96
C VAL A 96 -28.85 1.94 -19.02
N MET A 97 -28.52 1.15 -20.03
CA MET A 97 -27.77 1.63 -21.19
C MET A 97 -28.70 2.26 -22.24
N ASP A 98 -29.26 3.43 -21.91
CA ASP A 98 -29.94 4.31 -22.86
C ASP A 98 -28.91 5.27 -23.51
N GLU A 99 -28.81 5.19 -24.84
CA GLU A 99 -28.21 6.12 -25.82
C GLU A 99 -26.80 6.73 -25.61
N THR A 100 -25.78 6.00 -25.13
CA THR A 100 -24.36 6.37 -25.43
C THR A 100 -23.39 5.19 -25.61
N SER A 101 -23.78 3.93 -25.36
CA SER A 101 -22.85 2.81 -25.56
C SER A 101 -23.49 1.69 -26.38
N SER A 102 -23.66 1.93 -27.68
CA SER A 102 -23.78 0.83 -28.64
C SER A 102 -22.40 0.26 -28.89
N GLN A 103 -22.04 -0.80 -28.17
CA GLN A 103 -21.28 -1.92 -28.71
C GLN A 103 -21.27 -3.07 -27.70
N VAL A 104 -21.90 -4.16 -28.11
CA VAL A 104 -21.67 -5.49 -27.55
C VAL A 104 -20.18 -5.80 -27.76
N ALA A 105 -19.38 -5.61 -26.74
CA ALA A 105 -17.99 -6.01 -26.72
C ALA A 105 -17.76 -6.72 -25.39
N GLU A 106 -16.99 -7.79 -25.43
CA GLU A 106 -16.45 -8.47 -24.25
C GLU A 106 -15.84 -7.41 -23.32
N GLU A 107 -16.59 -6.93 -22.34
CA GLU A 107 -16.13 -5.82 -21.50
C GLU A 107 -15.01 -6.32 -20.61
N GLU A 108 -13.78 -5.97 -21.01
CA GLU A 108 -12.61 -6.09 -20.17
C GLU A 108 -12.95 -5.49 -18.80
N PRO A 109 -12.60 -6.17 -17.69
CA PRO A 109 -12.90 -5.67 -16.35
C PRO A 109 -12.32 -4.27 -16.23
N LYS A 110 -13.16 -3.24 -16.03
CA LYS A 110 -12.74 -1.84 -15.95
C LYS A 110 -11.59 -1.71 -14.94
N ILE A 111 -10.37 -1.52 -15.46
CA ILE A 111 -9.16 -1.51 -14.65
C ILE A 111 -9.00 -0.12 -14.07
N TYR A 112 -9.40 0.05 -12.82
CA TYR A 112 -9.16 1.30 -12.08
C TYR A 112 -7.69 1.41 -11.65
N THR A 113 -7.15 2.61 -11.80
CA THR A 113 -5.88 3.01 -11.19
C THR A 113 -5.98 2.99 -9.66
N ASP A 114 -4.84 2.92 -8.97
CA ASP A 114 -4.85 2.86 -7.50
C ASP A 114 -5.41 4.15 -6.86
N ASP A 115 -5.25 5.30 -7.53
CA ASP A 115 -5.84 6.58 -7.11
C ASP A 115 -7.36 6.57 -7.27
N GLU A 116 -7.89 6.13 -8.42
CA GLU A 116 -9.34 5.98 -8.63
C GLU A 116 -9.99 5.01 -7.65
N ILE A 117 -9.30 3.92 -7.30
CA ILE A 117 -9.77 2.99 -6.26
C ILE A 117 -9.90 3.70 -4.91
N THR A 118 -9.14 4.78 -4.66
CA THR A 118 -9.17 5.52 -3.38
C THR A 118 -10.45 6.28 -3.31
N ASP A 119 -10.64 7.10 -4.34
CA ASP A 119 -11.77 7.99 -4.46
C ASP A 119 -13.08 7.19 -4.49
N LEU A 120 -13.09 6.06 -5.19
CA LEU A 120 -14.25 5.17 -5.22
C LEU A 120 -14.51 4.53 -3.87
N LEU A 121 -13.47 4.01 -3.20
CA LEU A 121 -13.63 3.40 -1.88
C LEU A 121 -14.19 4.40 -0.88
N ASP A 122 -13.65 5.62 -0.84
CA ASP A 122 -14.08 6.68 0.07
C ASP A 122 -15.54 7.05 -0.19
N LYS A 123 -15.94 7.21 -1.46
CA LYS A 123 -17.34 7.49 -1.84
C LYS A 123 -18.29 6.36 -1.43
N VAL A 124 -17.88 5.09 -1.58
CA VAL A 124 -18.73 3.95 -1.20
C VAL A 124 -18.83 3.84 0.34
N ILE A 125 -17.73 4.04 1.06
CA ILE A 125 -17.74 4.06 2.54
C ILE A 125 -18.62 5.21 3.06
N GLU A 126 -18.50 6.40 2.49
CA GLU A 126 -19.36 7.53 2.84
C GLU A 126 -20.83 7.20 2.63
N HIS A 127 -21.17 6.56 1.50
CA HIS A 127 -22.54 6.12 1.22
C HIS A 127 -23.05 5.09 2.24
N LEU A 128 -22.25 4.07 2.54
CA LEU A 128 -22.57 3.07 3.57
C LEU A 128 -22.87 3.72 4.92
N ARG A 129 -22.07 4.71 5.34
CA ARG A 129 -22.27 5.38 6.65
C ARG A 129 -23.44 6.34 6.66
N THR A 130 -23.64 7.10 5.58
CA THR A 130 -24.66 8.16 5.55
C THR A 130 -26.05 7.60 5.28
N PHE A 131 -26.17 6.72 4.28
CA PHE A 131 -27.44 6.17 3.81
C PHE A 131 -27.83 4.89 4.55
N HIS A 132 -26.94 3.91 4.61
CA HIS A 132 -27.23 2.63 5.28
C HIS A 132 -26.92 2.61 6.77
N LYS A 133 -26.33 3.68 7.31
CA LYS A 133 -25.81 3.71 8.69
C LYS A 133 -24.97 2.46 8.97
N TYR A 134 -24.02 2.12 8.11
CA TYR A 134 -23.23 0.89 8.23
C TYR A 134 -21.73 1.19 8.22
N CYS A 135 -20.98 0.53 9.10
CA CYS A 135 -19.51 0.59 9.08
C CYS A 135 -18.92 -0.66 8.42
N LEU A 136 -18.15 -0.47 7.35
CA LEU A 136 -17.44 -1.53 6.63
C LEU A 136 -16.48 -2.34 7.52
N TYR A 137 -15.78 -1.66 8.43
CA TYR A 137 -14.69 -2.24 9.21
C TYR A 137 -15.17 -2.88 10.51
N CYS A 138 -16.14 -2.27 11.21
CA CYS A 138 -16.84 -2.92 12.33
C CYS A 138 -17.76 -4.06 11.85
N ALA A 139 -18.16 -4.02 10.58
CA ALA A 139 -19.14 -4.93 9.97
C ALA A 139 -20.51 -4.92 10.68
N CYS A 140 -20.95 -3.76 11.18
CA CYS A 140 -22.22 -3.59 11.89
C CYS A 140 -23.00 -2.34 11.44
N SER A 141 -24.30 -2.34 11.75
CA SER A 141 -25.14 -1.15 11.64
C SER A 141 -24.76 -0.14 12.74
N LEU A 142 -25.06 1.12 12.49
CA LEU A 142 -24.83 2.32 13.28
C LEU A 142 -26.16 3.07 13.49
N GLU A 143 -27.30 2.38 13.35
CA GLU A 143 -28.63 2.96 13.52
C GLU A 143 -28.84 3.56 14.92
N ASN A 144 -28.18 3.00 15.92
CA ASN A 144 -28.26 3.48 17.30
C ASN A 144 -27.12 4.46 17.59
N ASN A 145 -27.45 5.61 18.20
CA ASN A 145 -26.51 6.66 18.58
C ASN A 145 -25.36 6.15 19.50
N GLU A 146 -25.57 5.03 20.19
CA GLU A 146 -24.53 4.42 21.03
C GLU A 146 -23.50 3.66 20.19
N GLU A 147 -23.91 2.89 19.19
CA GLU A 147 -23.01 2.14 18.30
C GLU A 147 -22.15 3.07 17.44
N GLU A 148 -22.70 4.23 17.06
CA GLU A 148 -21.94 5.28 16.39
C GLU A 148 -20.78 5.81 17.25
N LYS A 149 -20.94 5.86 18.59
CA LYS A 149 -19.87 6.29 19.51
C LYS A 149 -18.76 5.26 19.68
N PHE A 150 -19.05 3.98 19.44
CA PHE A 150 -18.07 2.89 19.56
C PHE A 150 -17.31 2.64 18.26
N CYS A 151 -17.75 3.21 17.13
CA CYS A 151 -17.00 3.12 15.88
C CYS A 151 -15.81 4.09 15.91
N PRO A 152 -14.56 3.60 15.80
CA PRO A 152 -13.38 4.44 16.02
C PRO A 152 -13.11 5.43 14.89
N GLY A 153 -13.65 5.22 13.69
CA GLY A 153 -13.50 6.16 12.58
C GLY A 153 -14.02 5.64 11.26
N THR A 154 -13.63 6.28 10.16
CA THR A 154 -14.07 5.93 8.78
C THR A 154 -13.01 5.19 7.98
N THR A 155 -11.79 5.09 8.49
CA THR A 155 -10.68 4.46 7.80
C THR A 155 -10.39 3.08 8.41
N ARG A 156 -9.72 2.23 7.64
CA ARG A 156 -9.27 0.93 8.15
C ARG A 156 -8.32 1.09 9.35
N GLN A 157 -7.44 2.09 9.30
CA GLN A 157 -6.42 2.34 10.33
C GLN A 157 -7.05 2.64 11.68
N ASP A 158 -8.21 3.31 11.70
CA ASP A 158 -8.95 3.58 12.94
C ASP A 158 -9.39 2.28 13.65
N HIS A 159 -9.42 1.15 12.95
CA HIS A 159 -9.89 -0.15 13.44
C HIS A 159 -8.77 -1.19 13.60
N GLU A 160 -7.52 -0.81 13.33
CA GLU A 160 -6.35 -1.67 13.51
C GLU A 160 -5.69 -1.33 14.87
N GLU A 161 -6.19 -1.94 15.96
CA GLU A 161 -5.54 -1.97 17.28
C GLU A 161 -4.83 -3.31 17.54
#